data_AF-A0A2P8H541-F1
#
_entry.id   AF-A0A2P8H541-F1
#
_cell.length_a   1.000
_cell.length_b   1.000
_cell.length_c   1.000
_cell.angle_alpha   90.00
_cell.angle_beta   90.00
_cell.angle_gamma   90.00
#
_symmetry.space_group_name_H-M   'P 1'
#
loop_
_entity.id
_entity.type
_entity.pdbx_description
1 polymer ?
#
loop_
_entity_poly.entity_id
_entity_poly.type
_entity_poly.pdbx_seq_one_letter_code
_entity_poly.pdbx_strand_id
1 'polypeptide(L)'
;MVLRWTSEPIGDAIVDIVLSLNEQAQKLHRQEVATASYSHIKPSLSSLDHIGRKIEEVERQIQGLEGHPGRYLRSMVNAYRYFCRSLQGDALPYSEYIQNIQELPTPLITEETMRKQKHVVEEGLTNLGYKGSLKEKADKWHEDTLISPEQVIAVAESMREKSKEGTLKRVILLPEEDGIDWIKPITGVFWSGYSKYTGEYRGNLTFNIDRPWTEPVLAQIMTHEAYPGHQAFYCRWDYLYQQGKLPIEASYYLINSPTNALFEGGPESALHFLGWDRDEEETEGILSSAKQQYKLARDFIDMQRMAQTNACFLFNDGEIDKAEAVEYMKKEGNLGDVEANNCYRFFSDPIQKTYYPAYYYGRWMVGKGYDAIAKEKRADFFEQLYDTPHTTNTFIDAISKMTGTPFRPFDQEKKAKEDFVL
;
A
#
# COMPACT_ATOMS: atom_id res chain seq x y z
N MET A 1 20.43 10.73 19.98
CA MET A 1 21.37 11.01 18.88
C MET A 1 20.67 10.59 17.61
N VAL A 2 20.56 11.46 16.60
CA VAL A 2 19.87 11.13 15.34
C VAL A 2 20.78 10.26 14.49
N LEU A 3 20.28 9.11 14.01
CA LEU A 3 21.00 8.26 13.08
C LEU A 3 21.06 8.96 11.71
N ARG A 4 22.22 8.92 11.06
CA ARG A 4 22.42 9.49 9.73
C ARG A 4 23.22 8.52 8.86
N TRP A 5 22.86 8.43 7.59
CA TRP A 5 23.67 7.74 6.59
C TRP A 5 24.60 8.69 5.83
N THR A 6 24.31 9.99 5.88
CA THR A 6 25.06 11.05 5.22
C THR A 6 25.57 12.09 6.22
N SER A 7 26.29 13.10 5.74
CA SER A 7 26.64 14.25 6.57
C SER A 7 25.38 15.04 6.96
N GLU A 8 25.44 15.77 8.06
CA GLU A 8 24.29 16.51 8.58
C GLU A 8 23.61 17.42 7.53
N PRO A 9 24.34 18.25 6.76
CA PRO A 9 23.71 19.09 5.74
C PRO A 9 22.99 18.30 4.62
N ILE A 10 23.48 17.11 4.29
CA ILE A 10 22.90 16.29 3.21
C ILE A 10 21.66 15.55 3.69
N GLY A 11 21.70 15.01 4.91
CA GLY A 11 20.54 14.34 5.50
C GLY A 11 19.38 15.32 5.70
N ASP A 12 19.68 16.53 6.16
CA ASP A 12 18.67 17.59 6.35
C ASP A 12 18.09 18.04 5.00
N ALA A 13 18.94 18.17 3.97
CA ALA A 13 18.50 18.54 2.62
C ALA A 13 17.57 17.50 1.98
N ILE A 14 17.75 16.22 2.27
CA ILE A 14 16.86 15.15 1.78
C ILE A 14 15.45 15.33 2.34
N VAL A 15 15.34 15.59 3.65
CA VAL A 15 14.03 15.82 4.28
C VAL A 15 13.39 17.13 3.78
N ASP A 16 14.19 18.19 3.63
CA ASP A 16 13.72 19.47 3.07
C ASP A 16 13.15 19.31 1.65
N ILE A 17 13.82 18.53 0.77
CA ILE A 17 13.29 18.21 -0.58
C ILE A 17 11.89 17.60 -0.48
N VAL A 18 11.71 16.60 0.39
CA VAL A 18 10.42 15.89 0.54
C VAL A 18 9.32 16.83 1.05
N LEU A 19 9.61 17.61 2.10
CA LEU A 19 8.65 18.54 2.66
C LEU A 19 8.33 19.69 1.68
N SER A 20 9.31 20.14 0.91
CA SER A 20 9.12 21.17 -0.10
C SER A 20 8.31 20.64 -1.29
N LEU A 21 8.52 19.39 -1.74
CA LEU A 21 7.65 18.72 -2.71
C LEU A 21 6.21 18.64 -2.20
N ASN A 22 6.02 18.36 -0.91
CA ASN A 22 4.70 18.36 -0.29
C ASN A 22 4.01 19.73 -0.33
N GLU A 23 4.73 20.81 0.00
CA GLU A 23 4.16 22.17 -0.13
C GLU A 23 3.78 22.51 -1.58
N GLN A 24 4.61 22.13 -2.56
CA GLN A 24 4.28 22.37 -3.97
C GLN A 24 3.07 21.54 -4.42
N ALA A 25 2.96 20.27 -4.03
CA ALA A 25 1.81 19.42 -4.33
C ALA A 25 0.51 19.96 -3.72
N GLN A 26 0.56 20.43 -2.46
CA GLN A 26 -0.59 21.08 -1.81
C GLN A 26 -0.98 22.39 -2.50
N LYS A 27 0.00 23.21 -2.91
CA LYS A 27 -0.27 24.47 -3.63
C LYS A 27 -0.90 24.25 -5.01
N LEU A 28 -0.40 23.26 -5.76
CA LEU A 28 -0.82 23.00 -7.14
C LEU A 28 -2.11 22.17 -7.22
N HIS A 29 -2.24 21.17 -6.33
CA HIS A 29 -3.27 20.13 -6.44
C HIS A 29 -4.08 19.92 -5.17
N ARG A 30 -3.80 20.65 -4.07
CA ARG A 30 -4.46 20.50 -2.76
C ARG A 30 -4.33 19.09 -2.17
N GLN A 31 -3.26 18.39 -2.56
CA GLN A 31 -2.99 17.03 -2.14
C GLN A 31 -1.78 16.99 -1.21
N GLU A 32 -1.96 16.40 -0.03
CA GLU A 32 -0.86 16.02 0.86
C GLU A 32 -0.19 14.76 0.29
N VAL A 33 1.14 14.78 0.24
CA VAL A 33 1.95 13.71 -0.35
C VAL A 33 3.02 13.18 0.60
N ALA A 34 3.47 14.00 1.56
CA ALA A 34 4.26 13.55 2.69
C ALA A 34 3.33 13.39 3.90
N THR A 35 2.73 12.21 4.05
CA THR A 35 1.67 11.96 5.05
C THR A 35 2.21 11.70 6.46
N ALA A 36 3.53 11.55 6.61
CA ALA A 36 4.22 11.58 7.89
C ALA A 36 5.63 12.16 7.75
N SER A 37 6.09 12.87 8.79
CA SER A 37 7.47 13.30 8.97
C SER A 37 7.79 13.35 10.46
N TYR A 38 8.84 12.66 10.88
CA TYR A 38 9.22 12.52 12.30
C TYR A 38 10.28 13.53 12.73
N SER A 39 10.98 14.15 11.77
CA SER A 39 12.00 15.15 12.05
C SER A 39 11.43 16.56 12.29
N HIS A 40 12.26 17.46 12.83
CA HIS A 40 11.93 18.87 13.00
C HIS A 40 12.27 19.74 11.78
N ILE A 41 12.81 19.15 10.70
CA ILE A 41 13.17 19.88 9.49
C ILE A 41 11.93 20.54 8.89
N LYS A 42 12.12 21.72 8.30
CA LYS A 42 11.07 22.50 7.66
C LYS A 42 11.40 22.71 6.18
N PRO A 43 10.38 22.76 5.32
CA PRO A 43 10.58 23.07 3.91
C PRO A 43 11.17 24.47 3.75
N SER A 44 12.16 24.61 2.87
CA SER A 44 12.81 25.89 2.55
C SER A 44 12.88 26.17 1.04
N LEU A 45 12.59 25.17 0.20
CA LEU A 45 12.73 25.26 -1.25
C LEU A 45 11.43 25.78 -1.87
N SER A 46 11.45 27.05 -2.28
CA SER A 46 10.25 27.80 -2.68
C SER A 46 9.64 27.47 -4.05
N SER A 47 10.29 26.63 -4.87
CA SER A 47 9.84 26.29 -6.23
C SER A 47 10.34 24.92 -6.69
N LEU A 48 9.69 24.35 -7.71
CA LEU A 48 10.12 23.09 -8.34
C LEU A 48 11.54 23.19 -8.92
N ASP A 49 11.95 24.35 -9.45
CA ASP A 49 13.32 24.58 -9.93
C ASP A 49 14.35 24.59 -8.79
N HIS A 50 13.98 25.16 -7.63
CA HIS A 50 14.84 25.12 -6.43
C HIS A 50 14.99 23.68 -5.93
N ILE A 51 13.90 22.93 -5.92
CA ILE A 51 13.88 21.51 -5.56
C ILE A 51 14.77 20.71 -6.51
N GLY A 52 14.62 20.88 -7.83
CA GLY A 52 15.43 20.21 -8.84
C GLY A 52 16.94 20.44 -8.66
N ARG A 53 17.36 21.69 -8.44
CA ARG A 53 18.78 22.00 -8.16
C ARG A 53 19.30 21.36 -6.89
N LYS A 54 18.47 21.32 -5.83
CA LYS A 54 18.86 20.69 -4.56
C LYS A 54 18.95 19.16 -4.69
N ILE A 55 18.07 18.54 -5.48
CA ILE A 55 18.13 17.11 -5.82
C ILE A 55 19.47 16.78 -6.49
N GLU A 56 19.90 17.55 -7.49
CA GLU A 56 21.19 17.33 -8.16
C GLU A 56 22.40 17.50 -7.24
N GLU A 57 22.33 18.45 -6.29
CA GLU A 57 23.36 18.64 -5.28
C GLU A 57 23.47 17.43 -4.35
N VAL A 58 22.35 16.95 -3.82
CA VAL A 58 22.29 15.76 -2.97
C VAL A 58 22.79 14.52 -3.73
N GLU A 59 22.37 14.33 -4.97
CA GLU A 59 22.78 13.18 -5.80
C GLU A 59 24.31 13.06 -5.92
N ARG A 60 24.99 14.17 -6.19
CA ARG A 60 26.47 14.19 -6.27
C ARG A 60 27.13 13.78 -4.95
N GLN A 61 26.51 14.13 -3.82
CA GLN A 61 27.07 13.86 -2.49
C GLN A 61 26.86 12.39 -2.06
N ILE A 62 25.82 11.73 -2.56
CA ILE A 62 25.51 10.34 -2.21
C ILE A 62 26.09 9.30 -3.19
N GLN A 63 26.71 9.74 -4.30
CA GLN A 63 27.18 8.86 -5.36
C GLN A 63 28.17 7.79 -4.86
N GLY A 64 29.03 8.15 -3.91
CA GLY A 64 30.02 7.24 -3.32
C GLY A 64 29.49 6.33 -2.19
N LEU A 65 28.22 6.44 -1.79
CA LEU A 65 27.67 5.60 -0.74
C LEU A 65 27.46 4.17 -1.23
N GLU A 66 27.95 3.20 -0.48
CA GLU A 66 27.83 1.78 -0.79
C GLU A 66 26.71 1.11 0.04
N GLY A 67 26.44 -0.17 -0.27
CA GLY A 67 25.49 -0.99 0.47
C GLY A 67 24.04 -0.51 0.40
N HIS A 68 23.27 -0.90 1.41
CA HIS A 68 21.85 -0.56 1.53
C HIS A 68 21.59 0.96 1.53
N PRO A 69 22.30 1.78 2.34
CA PRO A 69 22.08 3.22 2.35
C PRO A 69 22.28 3.86 0.98
N GLY A 70 23.37 3.50 0.27
CA GLY A 70 23.64 4.03 -1.05
C GLY A 70 22.56 3.67 -2.06
N ARG A 71 22.11 2.41 -2.08
CA ARG A 71 21.05 1.98 -3.01
C ARG A 71 19.72 2.65 -2.70
N TYR A 72 19.29 2.65 -1.43
CA TYR A 72 18.06 3.31 -1.01
C TYR A 72 18.06 4.79 -1.41
N LEU A 73 19.10 5.54 -1.05
CA LEU A 73 19.13 6.99 -1.27
C LEU A 73 19.16 7.36 -2.75
N ARG A 74 19.87 6.59 -3.59
CA ARG A 74 19.87 6.83 -5.05
C ARG A 74 18.48 6.62 -5.65
N SER A 75 17.78 5.56 -5.25
CA SER A 75 16.41 5.30 -5.69
C SER A 75 15.44 6.39 -5.23
N MET A 76 15.52 6.81 -3.95
CA MET A 76 14.69 7.90 -3.42
C MET A 76 14.93 9.23 -4.15
N VAL A 77 16.19 9.63 -4.33
CA VAL A 77 16.56 10.87 -5.04
C VAL A 77 16.10 10.83 -6.50
N ASN A 78 16.18 9.67 -7.15
CA ASN A 78 15.60 9.51 -8.49
C ASN A 78 14.09 9.71 -8.51
N ALA A 79 13.37 9.13 -7.55
CA ALA A 79 11.93 9.31 -7.45
C ALA A 79 11.55 10.77 -7.17
N TYR A 80 12.30 11.49 -6.34
CA TYR A 80 12.07 12.93 -6.12
C TYR A 80 12.19 13.73 -7.41
N ARG A 81 13.16 13.39 -8.25
CA ARG A 81 13.33 14.02 -9.56
C ARG A 81 12.11 13.77 -10.43
N TYR A 82 11.67 12.53 -10.58
CA TYR A 82 10.53 12.20 -11.44
C TYR A 82 9.20 12.71 -10.88
N PHE A 83 9.05 12.75 -9.56
CA PHE A 83 7.88 13.36 -8.95
C PHE A 83 7.86 14.88 -9.15
N CYS A 84 9.01 15.56 -9.01
CA CYS A 84 9.16 16.98 -9.35
C CYS A 84 8.77 17.24 -10.82
N ARG A 85 9.26 16.42 -11.76
CA ARG A 85 8.90 16.48 -13.18
C ARG A 85 7.40 16.25 -13.42
N SER A 86 6.79 15.31 -12.70
CA SER A 86 5.33 15.10 -12.76
C SER A 86 4.56 16.35 -12.29
N LEU A 87 5.00 17.01 -11.21
CA LEU A 87 4.41 18.26 -10.72
C LEU A 87 4.61 19.44 -11.70
N GLN A 88 5.72 19.45 -12.45
CA GLN A 88 5.97 20.44 -13.50
C GLN A 88 5.07 20.24 -14.73
N GLY A 89 4.45 19.06 -14.88
CA GLY A 89 3.62 18.72 -16.03
C GLY A 89 4.41 18.22 -17.23
N ASP A 90 5.61 17.63 -17.01
CA ASP A 90 6.37 16.99 -18.08
C ASP A 90 5.52 15.92 -18.80
N ALA A 91 5.65 15.83 -20.12
CA ALA A 91 4.95 14.84 -20.93
C ALA A 91 5.81 13.59 -21.13
N LEU A 92 6.12 12.89 -20.04
CA LEU A 92 6.81 11.59 -20.10
C LEU A 92 5.83 10.44 -20.35
N PRO A 93 6.27 9.33 -20.98
CA PRO A 93 5.54 8.08 -20.97
C PRO A 93 5.17 7.69 -19.53
N TYR A 94 3.94 7.23 -19.31
CA TYR A 94 3.48 6.88 -17.97
C TYR A 94 4.33 5.75 -17.34
N SER A 95 4.81 4.81 -18.16
CA SER A 95 5.76 3.78 -17.75
C SER A 95 7.06 4.33 -17.15
N GLU A 96 7.58 5.47 -17.63
CA GLU A 96 8.76 6.10 -17.04
C GLU A 96 8.46 6.62 -15.63
N TYR A 97 7.27 7.18 -15.39
CA TYR A 97 6.87 7.59 -14.04
C TYR A 97 6.81 6.38 -13.10
N ILE A 98 6.15 5.30 -13.50
CA ILE A 98 6.02 4.11 -12.65
C ILE A 98 7.38 3.48 -12.35
N GLN A 99 8.24 3.34 -13.36
CA GLN A 99 9.56 2.75 -13.17
C GLN A 99 10.46 3.61 -12.26
N ASN A 100 10.43 4.94 -12.42
CA ASN A 100 11.35 5.81 -11.69
C ASN A 100 10.83 6.30 -10.34
N ILE A 101 9.51 6.38 -10.17
CA ILE A 101 8.88 6.77 -8.90
C ILE A 101 8.69 5.55 -8.01
N GLN A 102 8.17 4.44 -8.54
CA GLN A 102 7.74 3.29 -7.73
C GLN A 102 8.68 2.08 -7.86
N GLU A 103 9.58 2.05 -8.85
CA GLU A 103 10.38 0.86 -9.22
C GLU A 103 9.54 -0.36 -9.59
N LEU A 104 8.34 -0.13 -10.13
CA LEU A 104 7.38 -1.17 -10.46
C LEU A 104 7.36 -1.48 -11.97
N PRO A 105 6.98 -2.71 -12.35
CA PRO A 105 6.79 -3.07 -13.74
C PRO A 105 5.47 -2.48 -14.28
N THR A 106 5.42 -2.27 -15.60
CA THR A 106 4.23 -1.74 -16.30
C THR A 106 3.60 -2.64 -17.37
N PRO A 107 3.91 -3.95 -17.53
CA PRO A 107 3.12 -4.77 -18.43
C PRO A 107 1.70 -4.92 -17.90
N LEU A 108 0.73 -4.99 -18.81
CA LEU A 108 -0.64 -5.35 -18.45
C LEU A 108 -0.66 -6.75 -17.83
N ILE A 109 -1.51 -6.90 -16.82
CA ILE A 109 -1.86 -8.17 -16.23
C ILE A 109 -2.60 -8.99 -17.29
N THR A 110 -2.14 -10.22 -17.57
CA THR A 110 -2.63 -10.99 -18.70
C THR A 110 -4.06 -11.48 -18.52
N GLU A 111 -4.77 -11.72 -19.63
CA GLU A 111 -6.10 -12.35 -19.59
C GLU A 111 -6.07 -13.73 -18.92
N GLU A 112 -4.99 -14.51 -19.10
CA GLU A 112 -4.84 -15.83 -18.47
C GLU A 112 -4.83 -15.71 -16.95
N THR A 113 -4.00 -14.79 -16.44
CA THR A 113 -3.89 -14.42 -15.03
C THR A 113 -5.24 -13.95 -14.46
N MET A 114 -5.90 -12.98 -15.10
CA MET A 114 -7.20 -12.46 -14.63
C MET A 114 -8.27 -13.55 -14.60
N ARG A 115 -8.29 -14.43 -15.60
CA ARG A 115 -9.22 -15.57 -15.65
C ARG A 115 -8.99 -16.56 -14.51
N LYS A 116 -7.73 -16.83 -14.15
CA LYS A 116 -7.41 -17.69 -13.00
C LYS A 116 -7.91 -17.06 -11.70
N GLN A 117 -7.73 -15.75 -11.50
CA GLN A 117 -8.20 -15.09 -10.27
C GLN A 117 -9.73 -15.11 -10.19
N LYS A 118 -10.43 -14.85 -11.29
CA LYS A 118 -11.89 -15.00 -11.35
C LYS A 118 -12.35 -16.41 -10.97
N HIS A 119 -11.60 -17.43 -11.39
CA HIS A 119 -11.90 -18.81 -11.02
C HIS A 119 -11.74 -19.06 -9.52
N VAL A 120 -10.68 -18.53 -8.89
CA VAL A 120 -10.50 -18.61 -7.43
C VAL A 120 -11.66 -17.97 -6.68
N VAL A 121 -12.07 -16.76 -7.10
CA VAL A 121 -13.23 -16.06 -6.52
C VAL A 121 -14.52 -16.88 -6.70
N GLU A 122 -14.75 -17.41 -7.90
CA GLU A 122 -15.93 -18.23 -8.18
C GLU A 122 -15.97 -19.52 -7.34
N GLU A 123 -14.82 -20.17 -7.17
CA GLU A 123 -14.68 -21.36 -6.34
C GLU A 123 -14.96 -21.04 -4.87
N GLY A 124 -14.37 -19.96 -4.33
CA GLY A 124 -14.62 -19.50 -2.97
C GLY A 124 -16.10 -19.22 -2.69
N LEU A 125 -16.77 -18.51 -3.60
CA LEU A 125 -18.22 -18.28 -3.54
C LEU A 125 -19.01 -19.61 -3.58
N THR A 126 -18.61 -20.54 -4.44
CA THR A 126 -19.29 -21.85 -4.56
C THR A 126 -19.14 -22.67 -3.28
N ASN A 127 -17.96 -22.65 -2.67
CA ASN A 127 -17.65 -23.35 -1.43
C ASN A 127 -18.45 -22.81 -0.23
N LEU A 128 -18.76 -21.52 -0.23
CA LEU A 128 -19.68 -20.90 0.73
C LEU A 128 -21.17 -21.15 0.43
N GLY A 129 -21.47 -21.86 -0.67
CA GLY A 129 -22.83 -22.32 -0.99
C GLY A 129 -23.59 -21.45 -1.99
N TYR A 130 -23.01 -20.34 -2.47
CA TYR A 130 -23.64 -19.47 -3.46
C TYR A 130 -23.79 -20.18 -4.82
N LYS A 131 -24.90 -19.90 -5.53
CA LYS A 131 -25.30 -20.57 -6.79
C LYS A 131 -25.49 -19.56 -7.92
N GLY A 132 -25.44 -20.04 -9.16
CA GLY A 132 -25.60 -19.23 -10.37
C GLY A 132 -24.28 -18.86 -11.04
N SER A 133 -24.31 -17.82 -11.86
CA SER A 133 -23.13 -17.17 -12.44
C SER A 133 -22.26 -16.49 -11.38
N LEU A 134 -21.01 -16.15 -11.72
CA LEU A 134 -20.12 -15.39 -10.83
C LEU A 134 -20.78 -14.10 -10.31
N LYS A 135 -21.49 -13.37 -11.19
CA LYS A 135 -22.20 -12.14 -10.80
C LYS A 135 -23.29 -12.40 -9.77
N GLU A 136 -24.16 -13.39 -10.01
CA GLU A 136 -25.26 -13.74 -9.11
C GLU A 136 -24.73 -14.24 -7.75
N LYS A 137 -23.66 -15.05 -7.76
CA LYS A 137 -22.99 -15.49 -6.54
C LYS A 137 -22.44 -14.31 -5.74
N ALA A 138 -21.71 -13.41 -6.41
CA ALA A 138 -21.09 -12.25 -5.78
C ALA A 138 -22.15 -11.29 -5.22
N ASP A 139 -23.22 -11.00 -5.97
CA ASP A 139 -24.31 -10.13 -5.52
C ASP A 139 -24.98 -10.69 -4.28
N LYS A 140 -25.24 -12.01 -4.26
CA LYS A 140 -25.86 -12.65 -3.10
C LYS A 140 -24.93 -12.68 -1.89
N TRP A 141 -23.64 -12.91 -2.10
CA TRP A 141 -22.64 -12.82 -1.05
C TRP A 141 -22.53 -11.40 -0.47
N HIS A 142 -22.52 -10.38 -1.32
CA HIS A 142 -22.53 -8.99 -0.88
C HIS A 142 -23.79 -8.64 -0.08
N GLU A 143 -24.96 -9.11 -0.51
CA GLU A 143 -26.22 -8.93 0.23
C GLU A 143 -26.17 -9.59 1.61
N ASP A 144 -25.75 -10.86 1.67
CA ASP A 144 -25.74 -11.65 2.91
C ASP A 144 -24.71 -11.17 3.94
N THR A 145 -23.67 -10.45 3.49
CA THR A 145 -22.59 -9.94 4.34
C THR A 145 -22.64 -8.42 4.54
N LEU A 146 -23.67 -7.75 4.01
CA LEU A 146 -23.86 -6.31 4.09
C LEU A 146 -24.04 -5.84 5.54
N ILE A 147 -23.34 -4.78 5.90
CA ILE A 147 -23.50 -4.07 7.19
C ILE A 147 -24.32 -2.80 6.96
N SER A 148 -25.20 -2.44 7.91
CA SER A 148 -25.90 -1.15 7.82
C SER A 148 -24.93 0.03 8.00
N PRO A 149 -25.14 1.18 7.34
CA PRO A 149 -24.22 2.32 7.46
C PRO A 149 -23.94 2.75 8.91
N GLU A 150 -24.92 2.62 9.80
CA GLU A 150 -24.83 2.97 11.22
C GLU A 150 -23.95 2.01 12.03
N GLN A 151 -23.76 0.78 11.53
CA GLN A 151 -22.96 -0.26 12.18
C GLN A 151 -21.48 -0.24 11.76
N VAL A 152 -21.14 0.40 10.63
CA VAL A 152 -19.77 0.40 10.05
C VAL A 152 -18.71 0.75 11.11
N ILE A 153 -18.93 1.82 11.88
CA ILE A 153 -17.94 2.28 12.86
C ILE A 153 -17.83 1.32 14.05
N ALA A 154 -18.94 0.76 14.52
CA ALA A 154 -18.93 -0.21 15.61
C ALA A 154 -18.18 -1.50 15.22
N VAL A 155 -18.36 -1.96 13.98
CA VAL A 155 -17.63 -3.11 13.45
C VAL A 155 -16.14 -2.78 13.28
N ALA A 156 -15.82 -1.61 12.73
CA ALA A 156 -14.44 -1.14 12.57
C ALA A 156 -13.70 -1.06 13.92
N GLU A 157 -14.33 -0.52 14.96
CA GLU A 157 -13.75 -0.49 16.32
C GLU A 157 -13.51 -1.90 16.89
N SER A 158 -14.45 -2.83 16.69
CA SER A 158 -14.25 -4.22 17.12
C SER A 158 -13.08 -4.89 16.41
N MET A 159 -12.93 -4.63 15.11
CA MET A 159 -11.82 -5.14 14.31
C MET A 159 -10.49 -4.50 14.70
N ARG A 160 -10.46 -3.19 15.00
CA ARG A 160 -9.27 -2.46 15.48
C ARG A 160 -8.68 -3.11 16.73
N GLU A 161 -9.52 -3.42 17.72
CA GLU A 161 -9.05 -4.03 18.98
C GLU A 161 -8.43 -5.41 18.74
N LYS A 162 -9.15 -6.28 18.00
CA LYS A 162 -8.68 -7.63 17.68
C LYS A 162 -7.39 -7.60 16.84
N SER A 163 -7.30 -6.69 15.87
CA SER A 163 -6.14 -6.60 15.00
C SER A 163 -4.92 -6.00 15.71
N LYS A 164 -5.12 -5.05 16.64
CA LYS A 164 -4.05 -4.54 17.50
C LYS A 164 -3.49 -5.66 18.39
N GLU A 165 -4.36 -6.42 19.04
CA GLU A 165 -3.95 -7.55 19.86
C GLU A 165 -3.17 -8.60 19.05
N GLY A 166 -3.69 -8.97 17.87
CA GLY A 166 -3.00 -9.90 16.97
C GLY A 166 -1.65 -9.38 16.47
N THR A 167 -1.55 -8.08 16.20
CA THR A 167 -0.30 -7.41 15.78
C THR A 167 0.76 -7.52 16.86
N LEU A 168 0.43 -7.17 18.11
CA LEU A 168 1.38 -7.24 19.23
C LEU A 168 1.82 -8.67 19.55
N LYS A 169 0.95 -9.67 19.30
CA LYS A 169 1.26 -11.09 19.52
C LYS A 169 2.10 -11.71 18.41
N ARG A 170 1.90 -11.32 17.14
CA ARG A 170 2.39 -12.09 15.98
C ARG A 170 3.27 -11.31 15.02
N VAL A 171 3.19 -9.98 14.98
CA VAL A 171 3.74 -9.17 13.91
C VAL A 171 4.90 -8.30 14.39
N ILE A 172 4.60 -7.25 15.15
CA ILE A 172 5.61 -6.28 15.58
C ILE A 172 5.19 -5.62 16.89
N LEU A 173 6.18 -5.28 17.72
CA LEU A 173 5.95 -4.51 18.94
C LEU A 173 5.79 -3.02 18.61
N LEU A 174 4.79 -2.40 19.25
CA LEU A 174 4.53 -0.97 19.19
C LEU A 174 4.72 -0.36 20.58
N PRO A 175 5.07 0.94 20.69
CA PRO A 175 5.12 1.66 21.97
C PRO A 175 3.78 1.62 22.70
N GLU A 176 3.78 1.74 24.03
CA GLU A 176 2.57 1.70 24.87
C GLU A 176 1.60 2.84 24.52
N GLU A 177 2.16 3.97 24.12
CA GLU A 177 1.44 5.20 23.74
C GLU A 177 0.75 5.09 22.37
N ASP A 178 1.06 4.07 21.57
CA ASP A 178 0.42 3.82 20.27
C ASP A 178 -1.10 3.79 20.40
N GLY A 179 -1.80 4.41 19.45
CA GLY A 179 -3.24 4.25 19.33
C GLY A 179 -3.88 5.07 18.23
N ILE A 180 -5.14 4.72 17.96
CA ILE A 180 -6.03 5.50 17.12
C ILE A 180 -6.96 6.27 18.05
N ASP A 181 -6.97 7.60 17.99
CA ASP A 181 -7.77 8.43 18.90
C ASP A 181 -9.26 8.34 18.58
N TRP A 182 -9.62 8.21 17.29
CA TRP A 182 -10.99 8.00 16.87
C TRP A 182 -11.11 7.33 15.50
N ILE A 183 -12.23 6.63 15.32
CA ILE A 183 -12.75 6.17 14.03
C ILE A 183 -14.07 6.92 13.76
N LYS A 184 -14.20 7.57 12.61
CA LYS A 184 -15.39 8.37 12.26
C LYS A 184 -15.95 8.03 10.88
N PRO A 185 -17.28 8.18 10.68
CA PRO A 185 -17.85 8.11 9.35
C PRO A 185 -17.55 9.41 8.58
N ILE A 186 -17.48 9.31 7.26
CA ILE A 186 -17.41 10.46 6.35
C ILE A 186 -18.30 10.23 5.13
N THR A 187 -18.76 11.31 4.52
CA THR A 187 -19.57 11.32 3.29
C THR A 187 -19.04 12.38 2.32
N GLY A 188 -19.47 12.33 1.05
CA GLY A 188 -19.05 13.21 -0.03
C GLY A 188 -17.66 12.93 -0.60
N VAL A 189 -17.06 11.78 -0.26
CA VAL A 189 -15.70 11.40 -0.68
C VAL A 189 -15.72 10.22 -1.66
N PHE A 190 -14.62 10.06 -2.42
CA PHE A 190 -14.50 9.01 -3.44
C PHE A 190 -13.59 7.84 -3.05
N TRP A 191 -12.89 7.96 -1.92
CA TRP A 191 -12.07 6.89 -1.34
C TRP A 191 -12.86 6.13 -0.27
N SER A 192 -12.32 5.00 0.18
CA SER A 192 -13.03 4.03 1.04
C SER A 192 -12.69 4.23 2.53
N GLY A 193 -11.44 4.00 2.90
CA GLY A 193 -10.86 4.29 4.20
C GLY A 193 -9.77 5.36 4.04
N TYR A 194 -9.43 6.04 5.14
CA TYR A 194 -8.27 6.90 5.19
C TYR A 194 -7.69 6.92 6.61
N SER A 195 -6.43 6.52 6.71
CA SER A 195 -5.59 6.65 7.91
C SER A 195 -4.80 7.95 7.89
N LYS A 196 -4.96 8.73 8.95
CA LYS A 196 -4.18 9.94 9.20
C LYS A 196 -3.32 9.75 10.43
N TYR A 197 -2.01 9.70 10.23
CA TYR A 197 -1.07 9.79 11.35
C TYR A 197 -1.00 11.22 11.89
N THR A 198 -1.02 11.38 13.21
CA THR A 198 -1.02 12.69 13.88
C THR A 198 0.24 12.96 14.68
N GLY A 199 1.22 12.06 14.65
CA GLY A 199 2.45 12.15 15.45
C GLY A 199 2.30 11.55 16.84
N GLU A 200 3.41 11.40 17.55
CA GLU A 200 3.46 10.86 18.93
C GLU A 200 2.79 9.49 19.03
N TYR A 201 2.97 8.65 17.99
CA TYR A 201 2.37 7.31 17.90
C TYR A 201 0.84 7.30 17.76
N ARG A 202 0.20 8.46 17.56
CA ARG A 202 -1.25 8.59 17.42
C ARG A 202 -1.70 8.70 15.97
N GLY A 203 -2.89 8.19 15.68
CA GLY A 203 -3.54 8.32 14.37
C GLY A 203 -5.05 8.41 14.47
N ASN A 204 -5.70 8.61 13.33
CA ASN A 204 -7.15 8.74 13.19
C ASN A 204 -7.63 8.05 11.92
N LEU A 205 -8.88 7.58 11.93
CA LEU A 205 -9.46 6.86 10.81
C LEU A 205 -10.81 7.43 10.41
N THR A 206 -11.01 7.49 9.10
CA THR A 206 -12.32 7.80 8.50
C THR A 206 -12.76 6.71 7.53
N PHE A 207 -14.03 6.33 7.59
CA PHE A 207 -14.64 5.40 6.64
C PHE A 207 -15.79 6.07 5.89
N ASN A 208 -15.73 5.98 4.56
CA ASN A 208 -16.77 6.51 3.68
C ASN A 208 -18.03 5.66 3.78
N ILE A 209 -19.10 6.23 4.33
CA ILE A 209 -20.39 5.54 4.50
C ILE A 209 -21.38 5.78 3.35
N ASP A 210 -20.96 6.46 2.27
CA ASP A 210 -21.78 6.58 1.05
C ASP A 210 -21.74 5.32 0.18
N ARG A 211 -20.79 4.41 0.46
CA ARG A 211 -20.68 3.10 -0.22
C ARG A 211 -21.21 1.98 0.68
N PRO A 212 -21.79 0.91 0.09
CA PRO A 212 -22.11 -0.28 0.86
C PRO A 212 -20.82 -0.94 1.37
N TRP A 213 -20.87 -1.41 2.61
CA TRP A 213 -19.81 -2.17 3.26
C TRP A 213 -20.28 -3.58 3.57
N THR A 214 -19.48 -4.58 3.21
CA THR A 214 -19.63 -5.92 3.77
C THR A 214 -18.65 -6.10 4.91
N GLU A 215 -19.02 -6.92 5.89
CA GLU A 215 -18.16 -7.22 7.04
C GLU A 215 -16.78 -7.77 6.62
N PRO A 216 -16.68 -8.73 5.69
CA PRO A 216 -15.39 -9.28 5.32
C PRO A 216 -14.48 -8.28 4.60
N VAL A 217 -15.06 -7.39 3.79
CA VAL A 217 -14.30 -6.33 3.12
C VAL A 217 -13.87 -5.25 4.12
N LEU A 218 -14.73 -4.89 5.07
CA LEU A 218 -14.38 -3.95 6.13
C LEU A 218 -13.22 -4.50 6.98
N ALA A 219 -13.13 -5.81 7.23
CA ALA A 219 -11.98 -6.43 7.91
C ALA A 219 -10.66 -6.21 7.16
N GLN A 220 -10.67 -6.38 5.83
CA GLN A 220 -9.51 -6.12 4.98
C GLN A 220 -9.09 -4.64 5.06
N ILE A 221 -10.03 -3.71 4.87
CA ILE A 221 -9.70 -2.27 4.92
C ILE A 221 -9.31 -1.83 6.34
N MET A 222 -9.94 -2.34 7.39
CA MET A 222 -9.59 -1.98 8.77
C MET A 222 -8.18 -2.43 9.13
N THR A 223 -7.77 -3.64 8.75
CA THR A 223 -6.40 -4.12 8.98
C THR A 223 -5.37 -3.38 8.13
N HIS A 224 -5.75 -2.99 6.90
CA HIS A 224 -4.96 -2.14 6.02
C HIS A 224 -4.71 -0.75 6.63
N GLU A 225 -5.75 -0.08 7.11
CA GLU A 225 -5.63 1.31 7.60
C GLU A 225 -5.08 1.40 9.03
N ALA A 226 -5.35 0.39 9.87
CA ALA A 226 -4.87 0.32 11.25
C ALA A 226 -3.72 -0.69 11.43
N TYR A 227 -4.04 -1.85 12.00
CA TYR A 227 -3.06 -2.82 12.47
C TYR A 227 -3.22 -4.15 11.73
N PRO A 228 -2.13 -4.78 11.30
CA PRO A 228 -0.75 -4.28 11.31
C PRO A 228 -0.43 -3.30 10.14
N GLY A 229 -1.42 -2.73 9.46
CA GLY A 229 -1.20 -1.83 8.32
C GLY A 229 -0.67 -0.43 8.66
N HIS A 230 -1.23 0.61 8.04
CA HIS A 230 -0.64 1.96 8.02
C HIS A 230 -0.33 2.53 9.41
N GLN A 231 -1.25 2.40 10.39
CA GLN A 231 -0.99 2.89 11.75
C GLN A 231 0.26 2.23 12.34
N ALA A 232 0.44 0.92 12.16
CA ALA A 232 1.62 0.23 12.68
C ALA A 232 2.91 0.69 11.98
N PHE A 233 2.90 0.89 10.65
CA PHE A 233 4.03 1.45 9.92
C PHE A 233 4.43 2.83 10.45
N TYR A 234 3.47 3.76 10.51
CA TYR A 234 3.75 5.13 10.94
C TYR A 234 4.28 5.16 12.38
N CYS A 235 3.60 4.43 13.27
CA CYS A 235 3.97 4.34 14.68
C CYS A 235 5.36 3.72 14.87
N ARG A 236 5.66 2.62 14.16
CA ARG A 236 6.95 1.94 14.29
C ARG A 236 8.10 2.80 13.78
N TRP A 237 7.91 3.52 12.69
CA TRP A 237 8.94 4.41 12.14
C TRP A 237 9.18 5.64 13.02
N ASP A 238 8.14 6.27 13.58
CA ASP A 238 8.32 7.33 14.59
C ASP A 238 9.09 6.78 15.79
N TYR A 239 8.70 5.59 16.29
CA TYR A 239 9.36 4.98 17.44
C TYR A 239 10.85 4.75 17.17
N LEU A 240 11.19 4.15 16.04
CA LEU A 240 12.59 3.92 15.66
C LEU A 240 13.37 5.23 15.48
N TYR A 241 12.75 6.27 14.94
CA TYR A 241 13.37 7.58 14.83
C TYR A 241 13.68 8.18 16.20
N GLN A 242 12.73 8.16 17.14
CA GLN A 242 12.93 8.64 18.51
C GLN A 242 14.01 7.84 19.26
N GLN A 243 14.13 6.54 18.98
CA GLN A 243 15.18 5.69 19.54
C GLN A 243 16.55 5.85 18.86
N GLY A 244 16.69 6.71 17.84
CA GLY A 244 17.93 6.87 17.07
C GLY A 244 18.29 5.65 16.24
N LYS A 245 17.29 4.88 15.79
CA LYS A 245 17.42 3.64 14.99
C LYS A 245 16.89 3.79 13.56
N LEU A 246 16.06 4.80 13.28
CA LEU A 246 15.70 5.19 11.92
C LEU A 246 16.58 6.36 11.47
N PRO A 247 17.23 6.31 10.30
CA PRO A 247 18.04 7.40 9.79
C PRO A 247 17.15 8.59 9.40
N ILE A 248 17.66 9.82 9.58
CA ILE A 248 16.92 11.04 9.17
C ILE A 248 16.56 11.03 7.68
N GLU A 249 17.39 10.41 6.84
CA GLU A 249 17.14 10.31 5.41
C GLU A 249 15.92 9.44 5.06
N ALA A 250 15.34 8.71 6.03
CA ALA A 250 14.11 7.95 5.90
C ALA A 250 13.04 8.34 6.93
N SER A 251 13.17 9.49 7.61
CA SER A 251 12.27 9.90 8.69
C SER A 251 10.95 10.52 8.22
N TYR A 252 10.37 9.99 7.16
CA TYR A 252 9.13 10.44 6.53
C TYR A 252 8.51 9.32 5.72
N TYR A 253 7.23 9.47 5.38
CA TYR A 253 6.59 8.69 4.32
C TYR A 253 6.13 9.62 3.21
N LEU A 254 6.50 9.30 1.97
CA LEU A 254 6.15 10.02 0.74
C LEU A 254 5.46 9.05 -0.24
N ILE A 255 4.27 9.41 -0.71
CA ILE A 255 3.43 8.51 -1.52
C ILE A 255 3.95 8.28 -2.94
N ASN A 256 4.56 9.30 -3.55
CA ASN A 256 5.22 9.19 -4.85
C ASN A 256 6.71 8.87 -4.65
N SER A 257 6.98 7.67 -4.13
CA SER A 257 8.33 7.18 -3.85
C SER A 257 8.40 5.65 -4.01
N PRO A 258 9.61 5.08 -4.13
CA PRO A 258 9.76 3.63 -4.33
C PRO A 258 9.53 2.86 -3.02
N THR A 259 9.25 3.55 -1.92
CA THR A 259 8.82 2.95 -0.65
C THR A 259 7.30 2.69 -0.65
N ASN A 260 6.54 3.36 -1.52
CA ASN A 260 5.07 3.30 -1.51
C ASN A 260 4.53 1.90 -1.85
N ALA A 261 5.19 1.14 -2.72
CA ALA A 261 4.83 -0.28 -2.95
C ALA A 261 4.92 -1.13 -1.68
N LEU A 262 5.88 -0.84 -0.79
CA LEU A 262 5.98 -1.52 0.51
C LEU A 262 4.89 -1.04 1.48
N PHE A 263 4.68 0.27 1.53
CA PHE A 263 3.70 0.90 2.40
C PHE A 263 2.25 0.62 2.01
N GLU A 264 1.97 0.19 0.78
CA GLU A 264 0.66 -0.33 0.39
C GLU A 264 0.64 -1.87 0.43
N GLY A 265 1.74 -2.52 0.08
CA GLY A 265 1.83 -3.98 0.08
C GLY A 265 1.74 -4.63 1.46
N GLY A 266 2.35 -4.01 2.48
CA GLY A 266 2.21 -4.40 3.88
C GLY A 266 0.75 -4.37 4.35
N PRO A 267 0.08 -3.20 4.27
CA PRO A 267 -1.35 -3.05 4.55
C PRO A 267 -2.27 -3.96 3.75
N GLU A 268 -2.05 -4.14 2.44
CA GLU A 268 -2.80 -5.10 1.63
C GLU A 268 -2.60 -6.54 2.14
N SER A 269 -1.45 -6.85 2.74
CA SER A 269 -1.16 -8.18 3.33
C SER A 269 -1.47 -8.28 4.82
N ALA A 270 -2.00 -7.21 5.44
CA ALA A 270 -2.08 -7.08 6.90
C ALA A 270 -2.96 -8.15 7.56
N LEU A 271 -4.14 -8.43 6.99
CA LEU A 271 -5.03 -9.49 7.47
C LEU A 271 -4.37 -10.88 7.38
N HIS A 272 -3.56 -11.09 6.35
CA HIS A 272 -2.83 -12.33 6.14
C HIS A 272 -1.75 -12.57 7.21
N PHE A 273 -1.03 -11.52 7.61
CA PHE A 273 -0.05 -11.59 8.70
C PHE A 273 -0.67 -12.01 10.03
N LEU A 274 -1.92 -11.59 10.27
CA LEU A 274 -2.70 -11.99 11.45
C LEU A 274 -3.19 -13.45 11.38
N GLY A 275 -3.12 -14.09 10.21
CA GLY A 275 -3.62 -15.44 9.96
C GLY A 275 -5.14 -15.53 9.85
N TRP A 276 -5.82 -14.38 9.66
CA TRP A 276 -7.28 -14.30 9.66
C TRP A 276 -7.92 -14.86 8.38
N ASP A 277 -7.14 -15.13 7.33
CA ASP A 277 -7.58 -15.77 6.08
C ASP A 277 -6.94 -17.16 5.89
N ARG A 278 -6.39 -17.75 6.97
CA ARG A 278 -5.68 -19.03 6.96
C ARG A 278 -6.35 -20.04 7.88
N ASP A 279 -6.91 -21.09 7.29
CA ASP A 279 -7.66 -22.11 8.01
C ASP A 279 -6.76 -22.89 9.00
N GLU A 280 -5.49 -23.05 8.64
CA GLU A 280 -4.47 -23.78 9.39
C GLU A 280 -3.83 -23.00 10.55
N GLU A 281 -4.09 -21.70 10.68
CA GLU A 281 -3.48 -20.84 11.70
C GLU A 281 -4.45 -20.58 12.85
N GLU A 282 -4.25 -21.10 14.05
CA GLU A 282 -5.11 -20.70 15.18
C GLU A 282 -5.01 -19.18 15.45
N THR A 283 -6.18 -18.53 15.50
CA THR A 283 -6.31 -17.07 15.68
C THR A 283 -7.39 -16.79 16.70
N GLU A 284 -7.01 -16.27 17.86
CA GLU A 284 -7.91 -15.97 18.95
C GLU A 284 -9.02 -15.00 18.50
N GLY A 285 -10.28 -15.33 18.83
CA GLY A 285 -11.43 -14.47 18.53
C GLY A 285 -11.90 -14.45 17.06
N ILE A 286 -11.28 -15.24 16.17
CA ILE A 286 -11.68 -15.35 14.75
C ILE A 286 -12.08 -16.79 14.44
N LEU A 287 -13.36 -17.00 14.14
CA LEU A 287 -13.94 -18.30 13.82
C LEU A 287 -13.51 -18.76 12.43
N SER A 288 -13.40 -20.07 12.21
CA SER A 288 -13.07 -20.65 10.89
C SER A 288 -14.05 -20.20 9.80
N SER A 289 -15.34 -20.04 10.11
CA SER A 289 -16.33 -19.53 9.17
C SER A 289 -16.05 -18.08 8.75
N ALA A 290 -15.59 -17.22 9.68
CA ALA A 290 -15.18 -15.86 9.36
C ALA A 290 -13.92 -15.84 8.49
N LYS A 291 -12.97 -16.76 8.73
CA LYS A 291 -11.76 -16.86 7.90
C LYS A 291 -12.06 -17.18 6.45
N GLN A 292 -13.01 -18.08 6.19
CA GLN A 292 -13.45 -18.40 4.84
C GLN A 292 -14.03 -17.16 4.14
N GLN A 293 -14.76 -16.33 4.88
CA GLN A 293 -15.29 -15.06 4.38
C GLN A 293 -14.16 -14.05 4.10
N TYR A 294 -13.19 -13.90 5.01
CA TYR A 294 -12.05 -12.99 4.83
C TYR A 294 -11.13 -13.40 3.69
N LYS A 295 -10.90 -14.71 3.52
CA LYS A 295 -10.19 -15.28 2.39
C LYS A 295 -10.89 -14.98 1.07
N LEU A 296 -12.22 -15.17 1.01
CA LEU A 296 -12.97 -14.80 -0.18
C LEU A 296 -12.90 -13.29 -0.44
N ALA A 297 -13.04 -12.45 0.59
CA ALA A 297 -12.97 -11.00 0.44
C ALA A 297 -11.63 -10.54 -0.10
N ARG A 298 -10.54 -11.14 0.39
CA ARG A 298 -9.19 -10.95 -0.13
C ARG A 298 -9.11 -11.30 -1.61
N ASP A 299 -9.53 -12.50 -1.98
CA ASP A 299 -9.46 -12.97 -3.37
C ASP A 299 -10.32 -12.10 -4.31
N PHE A 300 -11.45 -11.60 -3.80
CA PHE A 300 -12.31 -10.67 -4.52
C PHE A 300 -11.64 -9.30 -4.70
N ILE A 301 -11.01 -8.75 -3.66
CA ILE A 301 -10.23 -7.50 -3.76
C ILE A 301 -9.08 -7.68 -4.76
N ASP A 302 -8.40 -8.82 -4.77
CA ASP A 302 -7.32 -9.10 -5.73
C ASP A 302 -7.80 -9.05 -7.17
N MET A 303 -8.96 -9.66 -7.45
CA MET A 303 -9.62 -9.54 -8.75
C MET A 303 -9.92 -8.08 -9.12
N GLN A 304 -10.39 -7.27 -8.17
CA GLN A 304 -10.65 -5.85 -8.39
C GLN A 304 -9.36 -5.06 -8.64
N ARG A 305 -8.31 -5.31 -7.85
CA ARG A 305 -6.98 -4.67 -7.99
C ARG A 305 -6.37 -4.94 -9.35
N MET A 306 -6.52 -6.16 -9.88
CA MET A 306 -6.06 -6.48 -11.23
C MET A 306 -6.76 -5.64 -12.30
N ALA A 307 -8.09 -5.54 -12.22
CA ALA A 307 -8.86 -4.76 -13.17
C ALA A 307 -8.56 -3.25 -13.05
N GLN A 308 -8.44 -2.74 -11.83
CA GLN A 308 -8.10 -1.35 -11.54
C GLN A 308 -6.68 -1.00 -12.05
N THR A 309 -5.69 -1.87 -11.85
CA THR A 309 -4.31 -1.64 -12.33
C THR A 309 -4.23 -1.64 -13.85
N ASN A 310 -4.89 -2.58 -14.54
CA ASN A 310 -4.94 -2.55 -16.00
C ASN A 310 -5.68 -1.30 -16.53
N ALA A 311 -6.81 -0.92 -15.93
CA ALA A 311 -7.52 0.30 -16.32
C ALA A 311 -6.68 1.56 -16.09
N CYS A 312 -5.94 1.61 -14.97
CA CYS A 312 -5.00 2.68 -14.65
C CYS A 312 -3.90 2.81 -15.72
N PHE A 313 -3.30 1.69 -16.13
CA PHE A 313 -2.28 1.64 -17.18
C PHE A 313 -2.84 2.09 -18.53
N LEU A 314 -3.90 1.44 -19.00
CA LEU A 314 -4.51 1.75 -20.29
C LEU A 314 -4.96 3.21 -20.38
N PHE A 315 -5.55 3.77 -19.31
CA PHE A 315 -5.99 5.16 -19.30
C PHE A 315 -4.80 6.14 -19.32
N ASN A 316 -3.79 5.93 -18.48
CA ASN A 316 -2.66 6.84 -18.39
C ASN A 316 -1.68 6.74 -19.58
N ASP A 317 -1.68 5.62 -20.30
CA ASP A 317 -0.99 5.49 -21.58
C ASP A 317 -1.79 6.09 -22.76
N GLY A 318 -3.05 6.48 -22.53
CA GLY A 318 -3.93 7.07 -23.54
C GLY A 318 -4.57 6.07 -24.51
N GLU A 319 -4.54 4.79 -24.17
CA GLU A 319 -5.10 3.69 -24.98
C GLU A 319 -6.62 3.59 -24.85
N ILE A 320 -7.18 4.01 -23.71
CA ILE A 320 -8.62 4.02 -23.46
C ILE A 320 -9.07 5.33 -22.81
N ASP A 321 -10.33 5.70 -23.04
CA ASP A 321 -10.96 6.85 -22.39
C ASP A 321 -11.60 6.49 -21.02
N LYS A 322 -12.24 7.49 -20.39
CA LYS A 322 -12.94 7.31 -19.12
C LYS A 322 -14.03 6.23 -19.19
N ALA A 323 -14.87 6.27 -20.22
CA ALA A 323 -16.02 5.38 -20.33
C ALA A 323 -15.53 3.93 -20.52
N GLU A 324 -14.51 3.75 -21.36
CA GLU A 324 -13.87 2.45 -21.58
C GLU A 324 -13.19 1.93 -20.32
N ALA A 325 -12.49 2.78 -19.55
CA ALA A 325 -11.88 2.38 -18.27
C ALA A 325 -12.91 1.94 -17.23
N VAL A 326 -14.03 2.66 -17.11
CA VAL A 326 -15.13 2.31 -16.22
C VAL A 326 -15.77 0.99 -16.62
N GLU A 327 -16.09 0.79 -17.91
CA GLU A 327 -16.65 -0.46 -18.41
C GLU A 327 -15.69 -1.64 -18.27
N TYR A 328 -14.38 -1.42 -18.49
CA TYR A 328 -13.35 -2.42 -18.26
C TYR A 328 -13.37 -2.91 -16.81
N MET A 329 -13.37 -1.99 -15.82
CA MET A 329 -13.41 -2.37 -14.41
C MET A 329 -14.70 -3.08 -14.00
N LYS A 330 -15.86 -2.65 -14.54
CA LYS A 330 -17.14 -3.33 -14.30
C LYS A 330 -17.14 -4.76 -14.81
N LYS A 331 -16.63 -4.96 -16.03
CA LYS A 331 -16.58 -6.28 -16.69
C LYS A 331 -15.52 -7.20 -16.08
N GLU A 332 -14.32 -6.69 -15.89
CA GLU A 332 -13.16 -7.50 -15.53
C GLU A 332 -12.96 -7.63 -14.01
N GLY A 333 -13.37 -6.63 -13.24
CA GLY A 333 -13.25 -6.62 -11.77
C GLY A 333 -14.57 -6.80 -11.01
N ASN A 334 -15.71 -6.90 -11.71
CA ASN A 334 -17.04 -6.94 -11.10
C ASN A 334 -17.34 -5.72 -10.20
N LEU A 335 -16.79 -4.55 -10.55
CA LEU A 335 -17.04 -3.30 -9.80
C LEU A 335 -18.45 -2.78 -10.09
N GLY A 336 -19.05 -2.12 -9.09
CA GLY A 336 -20.24 -1.29 -9.29
C GLY A 336 -19.90 0.01 -10.03
N ASP A 337 -20.91 0.64 -10.63
CA ASP A 337 -20.72 1.86 -11.45
C ASP A 337 -20.10 3.03 -10.67
N VAL A 338 -20.57 3.25 -9.44
CA VAL A 338 -20.05 4.28 -8.53
C VAL A 338 -18.60 3.99 -8.16
N GLU A 339 -18.27 2.75 -7.83
CA GLU A 339 -16.91 2.37 -7.43
C GLU A 339 -15.93 2.48 -8.60
N ALA A 340 -16.32 2.03 -9.80
CA ALA A 340 -15.50 2.17 -11.00
C ALA A 340 -15.23 3.64 -11.34
N ASN A 341 -16.24 4.52 -11.23
CA ASN A 341 -16.04 5.97 -11.41
C ASN A 341 -15.13 6.57 -10.33
N ASN A 342 -15.24 6.13 -9.08
CA ASN A 342 -14.38 6.58 -8.00
C ASN A 342 -12.92 6.12 -8.20
N CYS A 343 -12.72 4.90 -8.67
CA CYS A 343 -11.40 4.39 -9.03
C CYS A 343 -10.78 5.22 -10.16
N TYR A 344 -11.57 5.53 -11.19
CA TYR A 344 -11.15 6.43 -12.27
C TYR A 344 -10.72 7.80 -11.74
N ARG A 345 -11.50 8.42 -10.85
CA ARG A 345 -11.15 9.73 -10.25
C ARG A 345 -9.79 9.69 -9.55
N PHE A 346 -9.47 8.57 -8.91
CA PHE A 346 -8.22 8.37 -8.21
C PHE A 346 -7.04 8.19 -9.19
N PHE A 347 -7.12 7.28 -10.17
CA PHE A 347 -5.99 7.06 -11.09
C PHE A 347 -5.86 8.09 -12.22
N SER A 348 -6.84 8.99 -12.39
CA SER A 348 -6.74 10.14 -13.28
C SER A 348 -6.28 11.42 -12.56
N ASP A 349 -6.12 11.37 -11.25
CA ASP A 349 -5.60 12.50 -10.47
C ASP A 349 -4.11 12.77 -10.80
N PRO A 350 -3.69 14.03 -10.97
CA PRO A 350 -2.31 14.37 -11.33
C PRO A 350 -1.24 13.85 -10.36
N ILE A 351 -1.60 13.61 -9.09
CA ILE A 351 -0.72 13.10 -8.04
C ILE A 351 -0.91 11.60 -7.84
N GLN A 352 -2.16 11.13 -7.77
CA GLN A 352 -2.48 9.75 -7.38
C GLN A 352 -2.44 8.75 -8.56
N LYS A 353 -2.24 9.21 -9.80
CA LYS A 353 -2.16 8.34 -11.00
C LYS A 353 -1.16 7.19 -10.92
N THR A 354 -0.20 7.20 -9.99
CA THR A 354 0.83 6.16 -9.84
C THR A 354 0.50 5.08 -8.79
N TYR A 355 -0.64 5.19 -8.10
CA TYR A 355 -0.91 4.39 -6.90
C TYR A 355 -1.39 2.96 -7.13
N TYR A 356 -2.32 2.72 -8.07
CA TYR A 356 -2.87 1.37 -8.27
C TYR A 356 -1.83 0.27 -8.50
N PRO A 357 -0.76 0.55 -9.27
CA PRO A 357 0.37 -0.37 -9.36
C PRO A 357 0.96 -0.73 -8.00
N ALA A 358 1.06 0.22 -7.06
CA ALA A 358 1.59 -0.03 -5.72
C ALA A 358 0.68 -0.92 -4.88
N TYR A 359 -0.64 -0.78 -4.95
CA TYR A 359 -1.56 -1.72 -4.29
C TYR A 359 -1.35 -3.14 -4.82
N TYR A 360 -1.41 -3.33 -6.14
CA TYR A 360 -1.32 -4.66 -6.75
C TYR A 360 0.06 -5.30 -6.60
N TYR A 361 1.11 -4.64 -7.10
CA TYR A 361 2.46 -5.20 -7.08
C TYR A 361 3.05 -5.21 -5.67
N GLY A 362 2.75 -4.19 -4.85
CA GLY A 362 3.15 -4.17 -3.45
C GLY A 362 2.61 -5.38 -2.69
N ARG A 363 1.32 -5.65 -2.84
CA ARG A 363 0.68 -6.84 -2.25
C ARG A 363 1.37 -8.13 -2.66
N TRP A 364 1.64 -8.32 -3.95
CA TRP A 364 2.34 -9.52 -4.41
C TRP A 364 3.78 -9.62 -3.91
N MET A 365 4.50 -8.50 -3.89
CA MET A 365 5.86 -8.44 -3.40
C MET A 365 5.93 -8.82 -1.92
N VAL A 366 5.07 -8.22 -1.11
CA VAL A 366 5.08 -8.41 0.33
C VAL A 366 4.48 -9.77 0.73
N GLY A 367 3.33 -10.13 0.16
CA GLY A 367 2.64 -11.41 0.41
C GLY A 367 3.52 -12.61 0.06
N LYS A 368 4.06 -12.66 -1.17
CA LYS A 368 4.98 -13.75 -1.55
C LYS A 368 6.27 -13.76 -0.74
N GLY A 369 6.76 -12.57 -0.37
CA GLY A 369 7.91 -12.46 0.52
C GLY A 369 7.62 -13.11 1.87
N TYR A 370 6.43 -12.87 2.43
CA TYR A 370 5.99 -13.48 3.68
C TYR A 370 5.85 -15.01 3.55
N ASP A 371 5.24 -15.50 2.47
CA ASP A 371 5.01 -16.94 2.26
C ASP A 371 6.29 -17.72 1.97
N ALA A 372 7.28 -17.08 1.33
CA ALA A 372 8.59 -17.68 1.10
C ALA A 372 9.41 -17.85 2.39
N ILE A 373 9.01 -17.19 3.49
CA ILE A 373 9.72 -17.25 4.77
C ILE A 373 9.03 -18.26 5.70
N ALA A 374 9.81 -19.23 6.14
CA ALA A 374 9.35 -20.25 7.10
C ALA A 374 8.79 -19.61 8.37
N LYS A 375 7.77 -20.23 8.97
CA LYS A 375 6.97 -19.66 10.07
C LYS A 375 7.84 -19.19 11.25
N GLU A 376 8.88 -19.95 11.58
CA GLU A 376 9.84 -19.67 12.64
C GLU A 376 10.76 -18.47 12.38
N LYS A 377 10.85 -18.00 11.13
CA LYS A 377 11.64 -16.83 10.70
C LYS A 377 10.78 -15.61 10.37
N ARG A 378 9.47 -15.66 10.63
CA ARG A 378 8.56 -14.54 10.33
C ARG A 378 8.87 -13.28 11.14
N ALA A 379 9.44 -13.42 12.33
CA ALA A 379 9.91 -12.27 13.11
C ALA A 379 10.96 -11.46 12.31
N ASP A 380 11.96 -12.13 11.73
CA ASP A 380 12.99 -11.49 10.90
C ASP A 380 12.37 -10.82 9.65
N PHE A 381 11.33 -11.42 9.06
CA PHE A 381 10.60 -10.81 7.94
C PHE A 381 9.92 -9.50 8.36
N PHE A 382 9.26 -9.50 9.52
CA PHE A 382 8.62 -8.29 10.03
C PHE A 382 9.63 -7.22 10.44
N GLU A 383 10.83 -7.58 10.91
CA GLU A 383 11.92 -6.61 11.11
C GLU A 383 12.38 -6.00 9.78
N GLN A 384 12.49 -6.78 8.70
CA GLN A 384 12.77 -6.19 7.38
C GLN A 384 11.63 -5.28 6.91
N LEU A 385 10.37 -5.68 7.11
CA LEU A 385 9.21 -4.92 6.64
C LEU A 385 8.99 -3.61 7.42
N TYR A 386 9.06 -3.64 8.76
CA TYR A 386 8.69 -2.51 9.61
C TYR A 386 9.87 -1.73 10.17
N ASP A 387 11.05 -2.36 10.36
CA ASP A 387 12.18 -1.69 11.00
C ASP A 387 13.23 -1.15 10.02
N THR A 388 13.25 -1.69 8.81
CA THR A 388 14.23 -1.30 7.80
C THR A 388 13.56 -0.45 6.72
N PRO A 389 14.00 0.80 6.48
CA PRO A 389 13.50 1.57 5.36
C PRO A 389 13.97 0.96 4.05
N HIS A 390 13.01 0.51 3.24
CA HIS A 390 13.24 -0.11 1.95
C HIS A 390 12.54 0.64 0.82
N THR A 391 13.17 0.57 -0.34
CA THR A 391 12.54 0.76 -1.65
C THR A 391 12.06 -0.60 -2.16
N THR A 392 11.22 -0.63 -3.21
CA THR A 392 10.81 -1.87 -3.88
C THR A 392 12.00 -2.80 -4.14
N ASN A 393 13.06 -2.30 -4.78
CA ASN A 393 14.22 -3.12 -5.12
C ASN A 393 14.99 -3.57 -3.88
N THR A 394 15.27 -2.67 -2.92
CA THR A 394 16.04 -3.06 -1.74
C THR A 394 15.28 -4.02 -0.83
N PHE A 395 13.94 -4.02 -0.83
CA PHE A 395 13.14 -5.05 -0.16
C PHE A 395 13.26 -6.41 -0.87
N ILE A 396 13.18 -6.43 -2.19
CA ILE A 396 13.38 -7.66 -2.99
C ILE A 396 14.75 -8.28 -2.70
N ASP A 397 15.80 -7.45 -2.60
CA ASP A 397 17.14 -7.89 -2.23
C ASP A 397 17.19 -8.49 -0.81
N ALA A 398 16.47 -7.89 0.15
CA ALA A 398 16.40 -8.40 1.52
C ALA A 398 15.74 -9.79 1.57
N ILE A 399 14.60 -9.97 0.89
CA ILE A 399 13.93 -11.28 0.80
C ILE A 399 14.82 -12.30 0.08
N SER A 400 15.51 -11.89 -0.99
CA SER A 400 16.46 -12.77 -1.70
C SER A 400 17.57 -13.27 -0.76
N LYS A 401 18.09 -12.38 0.09
CA LYS A 401 19.11 -12.73 1.08
C LYS A 401 18.56 -13.65 2.17
N MET A 402 17.34 -13.41 2.66
CA MET A 402 16.71 -14.23 3.69
C MET A 402 16.39 -15.65 3.21
N THR A 403 15.94 -15.78 1.96
CA THR A 403 15.60 -17.07 1.34
C THR A 403 16.83 -17.81 0.79
N GLY A 404 17.93 -17.09 0.52
CA GLY A 404 19.13 -17.64 -0.11
C GLY A 404 19.00 -17.89 -1.61
N THR A 405 17.91 -17.40 -2.22
CA THR A 405 17.61 -17.54 -3.66
C THR A 405 17.11 -16.22 -4.23
N PRO A 406 17.31 -15.92 -5.53
CA PRO A 406 16.75 -14.71 -6.13
C PRO A 406 15.22 -14.65 -5.98
N PHE A 407 14.72 -13.67 -5.23
CA PHE A 407 13.30 -13.39 -5.10
C PHE A 407 12.84 -12.53 -6.28
N ARG A 408 11.83 -13.00 -7.01
CA ARG A 408 11.32 -12.34 -8.22
C ARG A 408 9.80 -12.22 -8.14
N PRO A 409 9.28 -11.26 -7.36
CA PRO A 409 7.85 -11.21 -7.06
C PRO A 409 6.98 -10.91 -8.28
N PHE A 410 7.56 -10.29 -9.31
CA PHE A 410 6.86 -9.80 -10.49
C PHE A 410 7.01 -10.68 -11.74
N ASP A 411 7.84 -11.72 -11.69
CA ASP A 411 7.96 -12.65 -12.80
C ASP A 411 6.61 -13.39 -12.96
N GLN A 412 6.01 -13.30 -14.15
CA GLN A 412 4.83 -14.08 -14.53
C GLN A 412 5.22 -15.56 -14.77
N GLU A 413 5.88 -16.21 -13.82
CA GLU A 413 6.30 -17.61 -13.97
C GLU A 413 5.19 -18.59 -13.57
N LYS A 414 4.85 -19.48 -14.52
CA LYS A 414 4.13 -20.73 -14.26
C LYS A 414 4.96 -21.65 -13.36
N LYS A 415 4.85 -21.56 -12.03
CA LYS A 415 5.35 -22.62 -11.15
C LYS A 415 4.43 -22.85 -9.95
N ALA A 416 4.00 -24.12 -9.83
CA ALA A 416 3.31 -24.79 -8.72
C ALA A 416 1.83 -24.43 -8.45
N LYS A 417 1.14 -25.42 -7.85
CA LYS A 417 -0.31 -25.52 -7.65
C LYS A 417 -0.84 -24.72 -6.44
N GLU A 418 0.05 -24.11 -5.66
CA GLU A 418 -0.26 -23.54 -4.34
C GLU A 418 0.19 -22.08 -4.20
N ASP A 419 0.73 -21.47 -5.25
CA ASP A 419 1.03 -20.03 -5.22
C ASP A 419 -0.24 -19.25 -5.49
N PHE A 420 -0.41 -18.14 -4.75
CA PHE A 420 -1.42 -17.15 -5.05
C PHE A 420 -1.40 -16.80 -6.54
N VAL A 421 -2.58 -16.69 -7.13
CA VAL A 421 -2.71 -16.59 -8.58
C VAL A 421 -2.09 -15.30 -9.10
N LEU A 422 -0.95 -15.47 -9.77
CA LEU A 422 -0.31 -14.49 -10.64
C LEU A 422 -0.90 -14.42 -12.04
#